data_AF-A0A1R1BJI8-F1
#
_entry.id   AF-A0A1R1BJI8-F1
#
_cell.length_a   1.000
_cell.length_b   1.000
_cell.length_c   1.000
_cell.angle_alpha   90.00
_cell.angle_beta   90.00
_cell.angle_gamma   90.00
#
_symmetry.space_group_name_H-M   'P 1'
#
loop_
_entity.id
_entity.type
_entity.pdbx_description
1 polymer ?
#
loop_
_entity_poly.entity_id
_entity_poly.type
_entity_poly.pdbx_seq_one_letter_code
_entity_poly.pdbx_strand_id
1 'polypeptide(L)' 'MSNHPKKLMYRCPLCLFGANDVYLKQTGEVYSCMKCSFTGSEAGIIDMYDDYRKRYRLMEHRITLDMQRKM' A
#
# COMPACT_ATOMS: atom_id res chain seq x y z
N MET A 1 4.68 -29.92 -8.84
CA MET A 1 4.30 -28.51 -8.59
C MET A 1 5.56 -27.78 -8.13
N SER A 2 6.05 -26.81 -8.90
CA SER A 2 7.33 -26.15 -8.60
C SER A 2 7.24 -25.33 -7.30
N ASN A 3 8.03 -25.70 -6.30
CA ASN A 3 8.22 -24.97 -5.05
C ASN A 3 9.20 -23.81 -5.28
N HIS A 4 8.78 -22.79 -6.02
CA HIS A 4 9.48 -21.52 -6.04
C HIS A 4 8.99 -20.66 -4.87
N PRO A 5 9.86 -20.23 -3.94
CA PRO A 5 9.45 -19.32 -2.89
C PRO A 5 8.92 -18.05 -3.56
N LYS A 6 7.63 -17.77 -3.38
CA LYS A 6 7.01 -16.53 -3.87
C LYS A 6 7.69 -15.38 -3.14
N LYS A 7 8.63 -14.72 -3.79
CA LYS A 7 9.24 -13.48 -3.28
C LYS A 7 8.11 -12.47 -3.07
N LEU A 8 7.93 -11.99 -1.84
CA LEU A 8 6.93 -10.96 -1.55
C LEU A 8 7.29 -9.71 -2.34
N MET A 9 6.38 -9.26 -3.20
CA MET A 9 6.55 -8.06 -4.00
C MET A 9 5.69 -6.94 -3.41
N TYR A 10 6.34 -5.96 -2.79
CA TYR A 10 5.67 -4.77 -2.27
C TYR A 10 5.31 -3.81 -3.39
N ARG A 11 4.18 -3.13 -3.24
CA ARG A 11 3.75 -2.02 -4.10
C ARG A 11 4.23 -0.68 -3.54
N CYS A 12 4.58 0.27 -4.40
CA CYS A 12 4.99 1.58 -3.95
C CYS A 12 3.81 2.30 -3.28
N PRO A 13 3.92 2.68 -1.98
CA PRO A 13 2.81 3.33 -1.28
C PRO A 13 2.43 4.67 -1.94
N LEU A 14 3.42 5.46 -2.36
CA LEU A 14 3.16 6.76 -2.99
C LEU A 14 2.49 6.65 -4.36
N CYS A 15 2.91 5.70 -5.20
CA CYS A 15 2.29 5.52 -6.52
C CYS A 15 0.88 4.95 -6.40
N LEU A 16 0.63 4.09 -5.41
CA LEU A 16 -0.68 3.49 -5.15
C LEU A 16 -1.74 4.57 -4.90
N PHE A 17 -1.40 5.65 -4.19
CA PHE A 17 -2.29 6.80 -3.99
C PHE A 17 -2.66 7.49 -5.31
N GLY A 18 -1.72 7.58 -6.25
CA GLY A 18 -1.95 8.14 -7.58
C GLY A 18 -2.62 7.18 -8.57
N ALA A 19 -3.34 6.15 -8.07
CA ALA A 19 -3.95 5.08 -8.88
C ALA A 19 -2.96 4.35 -9.81
N ASN A 20 -1.67 4.36 -9.47
CA ASN A 20 -0.62 3.72 -10.24
C ASN A 20 -0.06 2.54 -9.45
N ASP A 21 -0.23 1.34 -10.00
CA ASP A 21 0.21 0.11 -9.37
C ASP A 21 1.64 -0.24 -9.80
N VAL A 22 2.63 0.19 -9.01
CA VAL A 22 4.05 0.00 -9.32
C VAL A 22 4.69 -0.86 -8.24
N TYR A 23 5.34 -1.95 -8.63
CA TYR A 23 6.12 -2.79 -7.71
C TYR A 23 7.44 -2.14 -7.31
N LEU A 24 7.84 -2.34 -6.06
CA LEU A 24 9.13 -1.92 -5.52
C LEU A 24 10.21 -2.93 -5.89
N LYS A 25 11.37 -2.42 -6.27
CA LYS A 25 12.58 -3.21 -6.47
C LYS A 25 13.29 -3.34 -5.13
N GLN A 26 13.51 -4.57 -4.68
CA GLN A 26 14.30 -4.85 -3.49
C GLN A 26 15.79 -4.99 -3.85
N THR A 27 16.65 -4.24 -3.16
CA THR A 27 18.12 -4.32 -3.24
C THR A 27 18.66 -4.44 -1.82
N GLY A 28 19.00 -5.65 -1.39
CA GLY A 28 19.29 -5.94 0.03
C GLY A 28 18.04 -5.72 0.90
N GLU A 29 18.18 -4.90 1.93
CA GLU A 29 17.10 -4.52 2.87
C GLU A 29 16.31 -3.29 2.42
N VAL A 30 16.71 -2.65 1.32
CA VAL A 30 16.11 -1.41 0.81
C VAL A 30 15.18 -1.72 -0.35
N TYR A 31 14.00 -1.11 -0.30
CA TYR A 31 13.02 -1.13 -1.37
C TYR A 31 12.97 0.22 -2.04
N SER A 32 13.02 0.23 -3.38
CA SER A 32 12.98 1.45 -4.17
C SER A 32 11.93 1.41 -5.27
N CYS A 33 11.31 2.56 -5.53
CA CYS A 33 10.37 2.74 -6.64
C CYS A 33 11.07 3.36 -7.84
N MET A 34 10.97 2.73 -9.00
CA MET A 34 11.53 3.26 -10.25
C MET A 34 10.75 4.44 -10.82
N LYS A 35 9.51 4.68 -10.37
CA LYS A 35 8.63 5.74 -10.91
C LYS A 35 8.74 7.06 -10.15
N CYS A 36 8.65 7.01 -8.82
CA CYS A 36 8.59 8.21 -7.97
C CYS A 36 9.83 8.39 -7.07
N SER A 37 10.86 7.57 -7.26
CA SER A 37 12.09 7.60 -6.47
C SER A 37 11.93 7.36 -4.97
N PHE A 38 10.77 6.84 -4.53
CA PHE A 38 10.58 6.38 -3.16
C PHE A 38 11.64 5.36 -2.77
N THR A 39 12.18 5.48 -1.55
CA THR A 39 13.06 4.50 -0.92
C THR A 39 12.62 4.27 0.52
N GLY A 40 12.69 3.02 0.98
CA GLY A 40 12.28 2.68 2.34
C GLY A 40 12.61 1.26 2.76
N SER A 41 12.43 0.97 4.04
CA SER A 41 12.50 -0.38 4.61
C SER A 41 11.16 -1.10 4.49
N GLU A 42 11.18 -2.42 4.66
CA GLU A 42 9.96 -3.25 4.71
C GLU A 42 8.99 -2.76 5.78
N ALA A 43 9.48 -2.51 7.00
CA ALA A 43 8.67 -2.01 8.11
C ALA A 43 7.99 -0.67 7.76
N GLY A 44 8.73 0.28 7.19
CA GLY A 44 8.16 1.57 6.78
C GLY A 44 7.09 1.44 5.70
N ILE A 45 7.25 0.48 4.77
CA ILE A 45 6.22 0.20 3.76
C ILE A 45 4.95 -0.35 4.41
N ILE A 46 5.09 -1.29 5.35
CA ILE A 46 3.97 -1.87 6.09
C ILE A 46 3.22 -0.79 6.89
N ASP A 47 3.94 0.08 7.58
CA ASP A 47 3.34 1.20 8.33
C ASP A 47 2.52 2.11 7.42
N MET A 48 3.05 2.44 6.23
CA MET A 48 2.31 3.24 5.23
C MET A 48 1.06 2.52 4.71
N TYR A 49 1.12 1.19 4.55
CA TYR A 49 -0.07 0.41 4.19
C TYR A 49 -1.12 0.38 5.30
N ASP A 50 -0.70 0.30 6.55
CA ASP A 50 -1.61 0.35 7.69
C ASP A 50 -2.33 1.70 7.78
N ASP A 51 -1.64 2.79 7.46
CA ASP A 51 -2.28 4.08 7.34
C ASP A 51 -3.30 4.13 6.19
N TYR A 52 -3.06 3.44 5.08
CA TYR A 52 -4.09 3.29 4.04
C TYR A 52 -5.28 2.49 4.51
N ARG A 53 -5.06 1.37 5.21
CA ARG A 53 -6.14 0.57 5.78
C ARG A 53 -6.99 1.39 6.74
N LYS A 54 -6.37 2.23 7.58
CA LYS A 54 -7.09 3.15 8.49
C LYS A 54 -7.90 4.18 7.73
N ARG A 55 -7.32 4.84 6.72
CA ARG A 55 -7.97 5.92 5.93
C ARG A 55 -9.14 5.38 5.11
N TYR A 56 -8.97 4.23 4.48
CA TYR A 56 -9.96 3.62 3.59
C TYR A 56 -10.78 2.52 4.27
N ARG A 57 -10.82 2.47 5.61
CA ARG A 57 -11.55 1.45 6.37
C ARG A 57 -13.06 1.38 6.07
N LEU A 58 -13.63 2.46 5.54
CA LEU A 58 -15.04 2.56 5.17
C LEU A 58 -15.26 2.57 3.64
N MET A 59 -14.24 2.23 2.84
CA MET A 59 -14.33 2.30 1.37
C MET A 59 -15.44 1.40 0.80
N GLU A 60 -15.78 0.30 1.47
CA GLU A 60 -16.86 -0.61 1.07
C GLU A 60 -18.24 -0.19 1.63
N HIS A 61 -18.29 0.82 2.50
CA HIS A 61 -19.51 1.25 3.17
C HIS A 61 -19.98 2.60 2.65
N ARG A 62 -21.17 2.63 2.03
CA ARG A 62 -21.82 3.88 1.65
C ARG A 62 -22.39 4.57 2.88
N ILE A 63 -21.79 5.69 3.28
CA ILE A 63 -22.31 6.55 4.34
C ILE A 63 -23.40 7.46 3.75
N THR A 64 -24.64 7.33 4.22
CA THR A 64 -25.74 8.22 3.85
C THR A 64 -25.79 9.46 4.74
N LEU A 65 -26.51 10.49 4.30
CA LEU A 65 -26.68 11.72 5.09
C LEU A 65 -27.36 11.44 6.44
N ASP A 66 -28.32 10.51 6.49
CA ASP A 66 -28.99 10.14 7.75
C ASP A 66 -28.09 9.37 8.70
N MET A 67 -27.16 8.58 8.18
CA MET A 67 -26.14 7.91 8.99
C MET A 67 -25.13 8.92 9.54
N GLN A 68 -24.66 9.85 8.69
CA GLN A 68 -23.70 10.88 9.10
C GLN A 68 -24.26 11.78 10.20
N ARG A 69 -25.54 12.14 10.13
CA ARG A 69 -26.21 12.99 11.15
C ARG A 69 -26.36 12.31 12.52
N LYS A 70 -26.20 10.98 12.59
CA LYS A 70 -26.34 10.17 13.82
C LYS A 70 -25.00 9.76 14.43
N MET A 71 -23.89 10.03 13.73
CA MET A 71 -22.52 9.83 14.21
C MET A 71 -22.07 11.04 15.02
#